data_AF-A0AAW6SQ31-F1
#
_entry.id   AF-A0AAW6SQ31-F1
#
_cell.length_a   1.000
_cell.length_b   1.000
_cell.length_c   1.000
_cell.angle_alpha   90.00
_cell.angle_beta   90.00
_cell.angle_gamma   90.00
#
_symmetry.space_group_name_H-M   'P 1'
#
loop_
_entity.id
_entity.type
_entity.pdbx_description
1 polymer ?
#
loop_
_entity_poly.entity_id
_entity_poly.type
_entity_poly.pdbx_seq_one_letter_code
_entity_poly.pdbx_strand_id
1 'polypeptide(L)' 'MRNLESLLKLSNQGLLEAYNTACKLKLSLEFINLLKEELIKRSIPF' A
#
# COMPACT_ATOMS: atom_id res chain seq x y z
N MET A 1 -13.75 -10.05 7.17
CA MET A 1 -12.40 -9.62 7.58
C MET A 1 -11.61 -9.36 6.30
N ARG A 2 -11.26 -8.10 6.00
CA ARG A 2 -10.57 -7.74 4.74
C ARG A 2 -9.12 -8.22 4.79
N ASN A 3 -8.62 -8.77 3.69
CA ASN A 3 -7.31 -9.38 3.47
C ASN A 3 -6.12 -8.41 3.71
N LEU A 4 -5.91 -7.96 4.93
CA LEU A 4 -4.74 -7.15 5.33
C LEU A 4 -3.48 -8.01 5.48
N GLU A 5 -3.63 -9.31 5.71
CA GLU A 5 -2.50 -10.24 5.91
C GLU A 5 -1.59 -10.39 4.68
N SER A 6 -2.11 -10.18 3.47
CA SER A 6 -1.30 -10.23 2.25
C SER A 6 -0.38 -9.01 2.10
N LEU A 7 -0.78 -7.84 2.62
CA LEU A 7 0.06 -6.63 2.61
C LEU A 7 1.20 -6.71 3.61
N LEU A 8 1.00 -7.41 4.74
CA LEU A 8 2.05 -7.73 5.70
C LEU A 8 3.20 -8.54 5.09
N LYS A 9 2.94 -9.27 4.00
CA LYS A 9 3.95 -10.05 3.29
C LYS A 9 4.72 -9.26 2.23
N LEU A 10 4.28 -8.05 1.87
CA LEU A 10 5.02 -7.21 0.93
C LEU A 10 6.30 -6.70 1.59
N SER A 11 7.41 -6.75 0.85
CA SER A 11 8.62 -6.02 1.23
C SER A 11 8.34 -4.51 1.18
N ASN A 12 9.15 -3.72 1.88
CA ASN A 12 8.98 -2.25 1.90
C ASN A 12 8.98 -1.67 0.47
N GLN A 13 9.86 -2.18 -0.40
CA GLN A 13 9.93 -1.76 -1.79
C GLN A 13 8.71 -2.21 -2.59
N GLY A 14 8.23 -3.44 -2.41
CA GLY A 14 7.03 -3.92 -3.08
C GLY A 14 5.77 -3.14 -2.66
N LEU A 15 5.68 -2.73 -1.39
CA LEU A 15 4.59 -1.89 -0.90
C LEU A 15 4.63 -0.48 -1.52
N LEU A 16 5.81 0.13 -1.61
CA LEU A 16 6.00 1.44 -2.23
C LEU A 16 5.67 1.40 -3.74
N GLU A 17 6.13 0.38 -4.46
CA GLU A 17 5.81 0.17 -5.87
C GLU A 17 4.30 -0.05 -6.09
N ALA A 18 3.65 -0.83 -5.22
CA ALA A 18 2.21 -1.04 -5.28
C ALA A 18 1.44 0.28 -5.07
N TYR A 19 1.84 1.09 -4.10
CA TYR A 19 1.22 2.40 -3.85
C TYR A 19 1.38 3.35 -5.04
N ASN A 20 2.61 3.49 -5.55
CA ASN A 20 2.90 4.32 -6.71
C ASN A 20 2.12 3.87 -7.96
N THR A 21 2.03 2.56 -8.17
CA THR A 21 1.28 1.98 -9.28
C THR A 21 -0.22 2.21 -9.11
N ALA A 22 -0.77 2.02 -7.91
CA ALA A 22 -2.17 2.27 -7.63
C ALA A 22 -2.57 3.74 -7.87
N CYS A 23 -1.72 4.68 -7.46
CA CYS A 23 -1.88 6.10 -7.75
C CYS A 23 -1.84 6.41 -9.25
N LYS A 24 -0.85 5.88 -9.98
CA LYS A 24 -0.71 6.08 -11.43
C LYS A 24 -1.91 5.54 -12.22
N LEU A 25 -2.41 4.37 -11.83
CA LEU A 25 -3.56 3.72 -12.45
C LEU A 25 -4.90 4.28 -11.98
N LYS A 26 -4.91 5.24 -11.04
CA LYS A 26 -6.12 5.82 -10.43
C LYS A 26 -7.08 4.74 -9.93
N LEU A 27 -6.54 3.74 -9.22
CA LEU A 27 -7.34 2.71 -8.56
C LEU A 27 -8.24 3.34 -7.48
N SER A 28 -9.09 2.53 -6.87
CA SER A 28 -10.02 3.03 -5.86
C SER A 28 -9.28 3.73 -4.71
N LEU A 29 -9.84 4.85 -4.27
CA LEU A 29 -9.31 5.64 -3.17
C LEU A 29 -9.19 4.81 -1.88
N GLU A 30 -10.12 3.88 -1.65
CA GLU A 30 -10.06 2.93 -0.54
C GLU A 30 -8.79 2.08 -0.60
N PHE A 31 -8.44 1.53 -1.77
CA PHE A 31 -7.25 0.71 -1.93
C PHE A 31 -5.96 1.51 -1.75
N ILE A 32 -5.91 2.72 -2.34
CA ILE A 32 -4.77 3.63 -2.19
C ILE A 32 -4.55 4.01 -0.73
N ASN A 33 -5.63 4.35 0.00
CA ASN A 33 -5.56 4.68 1.42
C ASN A 33 -5.06 3.49 2.25
N LEU A 34 -5.48 2.28 1.92
CA LEU A 34 -5.07 1.08 2.63
C LEU A 34 -3.55 0.81 2.46
N LEU A 35 -3.00 1.03 1.26
CA LEU A 35 -1.55 0.98 1.03
C LEU A 35 -0.81 2.11 1.77
N LYS A 36 -1.38 3.31 1.77
CA LYS A 36 -0.83 4.48 2.45
C LYS A 36 -0.73 4.29 3.96
N GLU A 37 -1.77 3.75 4.58
CA GLU A 37 -1.80 3.45 6.02
C GLU A 37 -0.68 2.48 6.41
N GLU A 38 -0.44 1.45 5.59
CA GLU A 38 0.62 0.48 5.85
C GLU A 38 2.03 1.09 5.66
N LEU A 39 2.22 1.97 4.67
CA LEU A 39 3.47 2.72 4.49
C LEU A 39 3.78 3.61 5.70
N ILE A 40 2.77 4.33 6.20
CA ILE A 40 2.87 5.16 7.42
C ILE A 40 3.21 4.29 8.62
N LYS A 41 2.49 3.17 8.81
CA LYS A 41 2.71 2.24 9.92
C LYS A 41 4.13 1.69 9.98
N ARG A 42 4.75 1.46 8.82
CA ARG A 42 6.14 0.98 8.68
C ARG A 42 7.19 2.09 8.63
N SER A 43 6.78 3.36 8.71
CA SER A 43 7.68 4.52 8.56
C SER A 43 8.47 4.51 7.25
N ILE A 44 7.85 4.04 6.16
CA ILE A 44 8.45 4.04 4.82
C ILE A 44 8.10 5.39 4.16
N PRO A 45 9.07 6.15 3.64
CA PRO A 45 8.79 7.39 2.90
C PRO A 45 8.19 7.09 1.51
N PHE A 46 7.20 7.89 1.07
CA PHE A 46 6.46 7.71 -0.18
C PHE A 46 5.95 9.04 -0.76
#